data_AF-A0A9E2N215-F1
#
_entry.id   AF-A0A9E2N215-F1
#
_cell.length_a   1.000
_cell.length_b   1.000
_cell.length_c   1.000
_cell.angle_alpha   90.00
_cell.angle_beta   90.00
_cell.angle_gamma   90.00
#
_symmetry.space_group_name_H-M   'P 1'
#
loop_
_entity.id
_entity.type
_entity.pdbx_description
1 polymer ?
#
loop_
_entity_poly.entity_id
_entity_poly.type
_entity_poly.pdbx_seq_one_letter_code
_entity_poly.pdbx_strand_id
1 'polypeptide(L)'
;HRRQFEKKADSGATELVLNTQALDESWRVTLEVIKKLEREVRADGGRLALAVIPTITQVYDRYWELLRQQHPDADTRGWDRFRPQEILHDFARRQGILYIPLSQAMARAAKENGKTFYLDGDYHFNERGHQFVAETLFPVLESLADKLKPAPRD
;
A
#
# COMPACT_ATOMS: atom_id res chain seq x y z
N HIS A 1 -14.35 13.05 -13.73
CA HIS A 1 -13.99 11.71 -14.27
C HIS A 1 -12.67 11.66 -15.05
N ARG A 2 -12.49 12.34 -16.21
CA ARG A 2 -11.19 12.37 -16.94
C ARG A 2 -10.07 13.10 -16.15
N ARG A 3 -10.48 14.03 -15.28
CA ARG A 3 -9.61 14.78 -14.34
C ARG A 3 -8.74 13.95 -13.40
N GLN A 4 -9.12 12.71 -13.10
CA GLN A 4 -8.34 11.85 -12.21
C GLN A 4 -6.94 11.53 -12.76
N PHE A 5 -6.78 11.47 -14.09
CA PHE A 5 -5.51 11.23 -14.77
C PHE A 5 -4.89 12.48 -15.40
N GLU A 6 -5.51 13.66 -15.24
CA GLU A 6 -4.98 14.90 -15.84
C GLU A 6 -3.73 15.42 -15.11
N LYS A 7 -3.48 14.94 -13.87
CA LYS A 7 -2.19 15.12 -13.20
C LYS A 7 -1.26 13.96 -13.57
N LYS A 8 -0.26 14.23 -14.42
CA LYS A 8 0.85 13.32 -14.83
C LYS A 8 1.51 12.50 -13.69
N ALA A 9 1.32 12.90 -12.44
CA ALA A 9 1.93 12.25 -11.28
C ALA A 9 1.42 10.81 -11.04
N ASP A 10 0.16 10.50 -11.37
CA ASP A 10 -0.46 9.21 -10.99
C ASP A 10 -0.12 8.08 -11.97
N SER A 11 0.04 8.40 -13.26
CA SER A 11 0.50 7.42 -14.27
C SER A 11 1.98 7.09 -14.09
N GLY A 12 2.84 8.10 -13.88
CA GLY A 12 4.28 7.89 -13.72
C GLY A 12 4.66 7.05 -12.50
N ALA A 13 3.98 7.24 -11.35
CA ALA A 13 4.19 6.40 -10.18
C ALA A 13 3.69 4.96 -10.41
N THR A 14 2.56 4.79 -11.10
CA THR A 14 2.03 3.46 -11.39
C THR A 14 2.89 2.72 -12.42
N GLU A 15 3.41 3.39 -13.44
CA GLU A 15 4.33 2.82 -14.45
C GLU A 15 5.61 2.25 -13.81
N LEU A 16 6.21 2.99 -12.87
CA LEU A 16 7.41 2.57 -12.13
C LEU A 16 7.16 1.32 -11.26
N VAL A 17 5.94 1.23 -10.71
CA VAL A 17 5.45 0.18 -9.81
C VAL A 17 5.08 -1.10 -10.57
N LEU A 18 4.76 -1.01 -11.87
CA LEU A 18 4.41 -2.15 -12.72
C LEU A 18 5.59 -2.76 -13.46
N ASN A 19 6.65 -1.98 -13.72
CA ASN A 19 7.87 -2.47 -14.34
C ASN A 19 8.83 -3.09 -13.32
N THR A 20 8.38 -4.11 -12.58
CA THR A 20 9.18 -4.81 -11.55
C THR A 20 9.94 -6.02 -12.11
N GLN A 21 10.30 -6.01 -13.40
CA GLN A 21 10.97 -7.16 -14.05
C GLN A 21 12.31 -7.54 -13.40
N ALA A 22 12.82 -6.76 -12.44
CA ALA A 22 13.67 -7.26 -11.37
C ALA A 22 13.42 -6.42 -10.09
N LEU A 23 13.70 -6.98 -8.90
CA LEU A 23 14.00 -6.19 -7.70
C LEU A 23 15.25 -5.37 -8.00
N ASP A 24 15.06 -4.23 -8.67
CA ASP A 24 16.14 -3.34 -9.06
C ASP A 24 16.84 -2.72 -7.85
N GLU A 25 17.84 -1.89 -8.13
CA GLU A 25 18.61 -1.23 -7.06
C GLU A 25 17.71 -0.43 -6.11
N SER A 26 16.67 0.23 -6.64
CA SER A 26 15.72 1.01 -5.84
C SER A 26 14.96 0.13 -4.86
N TRP A 27 14.44 -1.02 -5.32
CA TRP A 27 13.82 -2.00 -4.43
C TRP A 27 14.79 -2.52 -3.37
N ARG A 28 16.02 -2.87 -3.76
CA ARG A 28 17.03 -3.36 -2.82
C ARG A 28 17.30 -2.35 -1.71
N VAL A 29 17.50 -1.08 -2.07
CA VAL A 29 17.73 0.01 -1.11
C VAL A 29 16.53 0.20 -0.19
N THR A 30 15.31 0.26 -0.74
CA THR A 30 14.08 0.42 0.07
C THR A 30 13.94 -0.72 1.09
N LEU A 31 14.13 -1.97 0.69
CA LEU A 31 14.00 -3.12 1.59
C LEU A 31 15.07 -3.12 2.69
N GLU A 32 16.32 -2.75 2.37
CA GLU A 32 17.37 -2.64 3.39
C GLU A 32 17.13 -1.48 4.37
N VAL A 33 16.55 -0.36 3.91
CA VAL A 33 16.13 0.74 4.79
C VAL A 33 15.03 0.28 5.74
N ILE A 34 13.99 -0.42 5.24
CA ILE A 34 12.92 -0.95 6.09
C ILE A 34 13.47 -1.94 7.11
N LYS A 35 14.39 -2.82 6.70
CA LYS A 35 15.07 -3.78 7.58
C LYS A 35 15.89 -3.08 8.67
N LYS A 36 16.62 -2.02 8.30
CA LYS A 36 17.38 -1.22 9.27
C LYS A 36 16.43 -0.55 10.28
N LEU A 37 15.32 0.02 9.81
CA LEU A 37 14.32 0.64 10.66
C LEU A 37 13.69 -0.37 11.63
N GLU A 38 13.37 -1.59 11.19
CA GLU A 38 12.86 -2.65 12.09
C GLU A 38 13.84 -2.92 13.23
N ARG A 39 15.13 -3.07 12.92
CA ARG A 39 16.16 -3.32 13.94
C ARG A 39 16.27 -2.19 14.94
N GLU A 40 16.22 -0.95 14.47
CA GLU A 40 16.30 0.24 15.34
C GLU A 40 15.06 0.35 16.24
N VAL A 41 13.85 0.22 15.67
CA VAL A 41 12.60 0.22 16.44
C VAL A 41 12.60 -0.89 17.50
N ARG A 42 13.10 -2.08 17.15
CA ARG A 42 13.17 -3.20 18.08
C ARG A 42 14.22 -3.00 19.18
N ALA A 43 15.36 -2.39 18.85
CA ALA A 43 16.41 -2.06 19.83
C ALA A 43 15.88 -1.09 20.91
N ASP A 44 14.99 -0.19 20.52
CA ASP A 44 14.31 0.76 21.41
C ASP A 44 13.09 0.16 22.14
N GLY A 45 12.88 -1.16 22.04
CA GLY A 45 11.76 -1.86 22.67
C GLY A 45 10.42 -1.76 21.93
N GLY A 46 10.40 -1.14 20.76
CA GLY A 46 9.22 -0.98 19.92
C GLY A 46 8.89 -2.21 19.06
N ARG A 47 7.86 -2.02 18.22
CA ARG A 47 7.40 -2.97 17.19
C ARG A 47 7.08 -2.19 15.93
N LEU A 48 7.64 -2.59 14.80
CA LEU A 48 7.37 -1.97 13.51
C LEU A 48 6.19 -2.65 12.81
N ALA A 49 5.26 -1.84 12.30
CA ALA A 49 4.23 -2.27 11.37
C ALA A 49 4.32 -1.44 10.08
N LEU A 50 4.01 -2.05 8.94
CA LEU A 50 4.11 -1.46 7.62
C LEU A 50 2.74 -1.40 6.96
N ALA A 51 2.27 -0.19 6.68
CA ALA A 51 1.08 0.08 5.88
C ALA A 51 1.47 0.95 4.69
N VAL A 52 1.14 0.53 3.48
CA VAL A 52 1.44 1.28 2.25
C VAL A 52 0.15 1.88 1.72
N ILE A 53 0.14 3.19 1.52
CA ILE A 53 -1.00 3.92 0.97
C ILE A 53 -1.20 3.50 -0.49
N PRO A 54 -2.36 2.92 -0.86
CA PRO A 54 -2.61 2.50 -2.23
C PRO A 54 -2.86 3.67 -3.18
N THR A 55 -2.50 3.46 -4.45
CA THR A 55 -2.91 4.35 -5.54
C THR A 55 -4.36 4.09 -5.95
N ILE A 56 -4.97 5.04 -6.66
CA ILE A 56 -6.35 4.86 -7.13
C ILE A 56 -6.47 3.71 -8.15
N THR A 57 -5.41 3.46 -8.92
CA THR A 57 -5.32 2.37 -9.89
C THR A 57 -5.31 0.99 -9.21
N GLN A 58 -4.79 0.90 -7.98
CA GLN A 58 -4.83 -0.31 -7.15
C GLN A 58 -6.21 -0.58 -6.55
N VAL A 59 -6.99 0.48 -6.28
CA VAL A 59 -8.29 0.34 -5.60
C VAL A 59 -9.45 0.10 -6.58
N TYR A 60 -9.47 0.74 -7.75
CA TYR A 60 -10.61 0.64 -8.67
C TYR A 60 -10.22 0.08 -10.03
N ASP A 61 -10.96 -0.95 -10.46
CA ASP A 61 -10.81 -1.61 -11.77
C ASP A 61 -10.94 -0.63 -12.93
N ARG A 62 -11.87 0.34 -12.85
CA ARG A 62 -12.04 1.34 -13.92
C ARG A 62 -10.77 2.15 -14.18
N TYR A 63 -10.03 2.52 -13.14
CA TYR A 63 -8.82 3.32 -13.27
C TYR A 63 -7.64 2.45 -13.69
N TRP A 64 -7.61 1.19 -13.27
CA TRP A 64 -6.68 0.21 -13.78
C TRP A 64 -6.80 0.00 -15.30
N GLU A 65 -8.02 -0.22 -15.79
CA GLU A 65 -8.26 -0.40 -17.22
C GLU A 65 -7.97 0.87 -18.03
N LEU A 66 -8.29 2.05 -17.50
CA LEU A 66 -7.92 3.32 -18.12
C LEU A 66 -6.41 3.48 -18.24
N LEU A 67 -5.64 3.12 -17.21
CA LEU A 67 -4.18 3.13 -17.28
C LEU A 67 -3.68 2.20 -18.39
N ARG A 68 -4.17 0.96 -18.47
CA ARG A 68 -3.77 0.02 -19.53
C ARG A 68 -4.08 0.55 -20.93
N GLN A 69 -5.22 1.24 -21.10
CA GLN A 69 -5.59 1.88 -22.37
C GLN A 69 -4.71 3.08 -22.73
N GLN A 70 -4.12 3.77 -21.76
CA GLN A 70 -3.18 4.88 -21.99
C GLN A 70 -1.80 4.40 -22.46
N HIS A 71 -1.51 3.09 -22.35
CA HIS A 71 -0.26 2.47 -22.79
C HIS A 71 -0.50 1.36 -23.82
N PRO A 72 -1.10 1.66 -24.98
CA PRO A 72 -1.43 0.65 -25.99
C PRO A 72 -0.19 -0.05 -26.57
N ASP A 73 0.96 0.64 -26.56
CA ASP A 73 2.23 0.13 -27.08
C ASP A 73 3.05 -0.67 -26.04
N ALA A 74 2.61 -0.72 -24.78
CA ALA A 74 3.25 -1.51 -23.74
C ALA A 74 2.68 -2.94 -23.70
N ASP A 75 3.52 -3.96 -23.50
CA ASP A 75 3.04 -5.31 -23.20
C ASP A 75 2.49 -5.37 -21.76
N THR A 76 1.21 -5.03 -21.61
CA THR A 76 0.54 -4.99 -20.30
C THR A 76 0.07 -6.37 -19.81
N ARG A 77 0.30 -7.46 -20.56
CA ARG A 77 -0.20 -8.81 -20.19
C ARG A 77 0.38 -9.33 -18.88
N GLY A 78 1.60 -8.90 -18.53
CA GLY A 78 2.27 -9.24 -17.28
C GLY A 78 2.07 -8.22 -16.16
N TRP A 79 1.29 -7.17 -16.38
CA TRP A 79 1.10 -6.13 -15.36
C TRP A 79 0.22 -6.62 -14.22
N ASP A 80 0.74 -6.51 -13.01
CA ASP A 80 0.00 -6.76 -11.78
C ASP A 80 0.14 -5.56 -10.85
N ARG A 81 -0.96 -4.84 -10.67
CA ARG A 81 -1.04 -3.65 -9.81
C ARG A 81 -0.80 -3.92 -8.33
N PHE A 82 -0.90 -5.18 -7.89
CA PHE A 82 -0.67 -5.57 -6.51
C PHE A 82 0.71 -6.19 -6.28
N ARG A 83 1.49 -6.43 -7.34
CA ARG A 83 2.80 -7.07 -7.24
C ARG A 83 3.74 -6.41 -6.23
N PRO A 84 3.81 -5.07 -6.14
CA PRO A 84 4.63 -4.40 -5.12
C PRO A 84 4.21 -4.69 -3.68
N GLN A 85 2.90 -4.82 -3.43
CA GLN A 85 2.39 -5.22 -2.13
C GLN A 85 2.70 -6.68 -1.81
N GLU A 86 2.69 -7.57 -2.80
CA GLU A 86 3.13 -8.96 -2.60
C GLU A 86 4.60 -9.03 -2.17
N ILE A 87 5.48 -8.29 -2.87
CA ILE A 87 6.91 -8.19 -2.55
C ILE A 87 7.10 -7.71 -1.10
N LEU A 88 6.41 -6.62 -0.73
CA LEU A 88 6.50 -6.05 0.61
C LEU A 88 5.91 -6.96 1.69
N HIS A 89 4.80 -7.64 1.40
CA HIS A 89 4.20 -8.60 2.32
C HIS A 89 5.15 -9.77 2.60
N ASP A 90 5.73 -10.36 1.54
CA ASP A 90 6.68 -11.46 1.67
C ASP A 90 7.95 -11.04 2.41
N PHE A 91 8.46 -9.85 2.11
CA PHE A 91 9.59 -9.28 2.83
C PHE A 91 9.26 -9.05 4.31
N ALA A 92 8.13 -8.40 4.62
CA ALA A 92 7.71 -8.11 5.98
C ALA A 92 7.55 -9.39 6.80
N ARG A 93 6.93 -10.43 6.22
CA ARG A 93 6.81 -11.76 6.84
C ARG A 93 8.18 -12.35 7.19
N ARG A 94 9.17 -12.26 6.29
CA ARG A 94 10.54 -12.75 6.55
C ARG A 94 11.28 -11.96 7.63
N GLN A 95 10.98 -10.67 7.78
CA GLN A 95 11.59 -9.82 8.81
C GLN A 95 10.82 -9.82 10.14
N GLY A 96 9.67 -10.50 10.22
CA GLY A 96 8.80 -10.43 11.40
C GLY A 96 8.09 -9.08 11.57
N ILE A 97 7.98 -8.29 10.49
CA ILE A 97 7.26 -7.02 10.44
C ILE A 97 5.79 -7.30 10.18
N LEU A 98 4.89 -6.64 10.91
CA LEU A 98 3.46 -6.73 10.66
C LEU A 98 3.09 -5.92 9.41
N TYR A 99 2.56 -6.56 8.37
CA TYR A 99 2.13 -5.89 7.15
C TYR A 99 0.60 -5.69 7.13
N ILE A 100 0.15 -4.47 6.82
CA ILE A 100 -1.27 -4.13 6.64
C ILE A 100 -1.58 -3.96 5.14
N PRO A 101 -2.34 -4.88 4.51
CA PRO A 101 -2.59 -4.88 3.06
C PRO A 101 -3.72 -3.90 2.66
N LEU A 102 -3.49 -2.60 2.86
CA LEU A 102 -4.49 -1.54 2.60
C LEU A 102 -5.04 -1.58 1.17
N SER A 103 -4.20 -1.82 0.16
CA SER A 103 -4.61 -1.83 -1.25
C SER A 103 -5.72 -2.85 -1.52
N GLN A 104 -5.52 -4.11 -1.13
CA GLN A 104 -6.51 -5.16 -1.33
C GLN A 104 -7.74 -4.98 -0.45
N ALA A 105 -7.57 -4.49 0.79
CA ALA A 105 -8.69 -4.20 1.69
C ALA A 105 -9.61 -3.12 1.10
N MET A 106 -9.03 -2.01 0.63
CA MET A 106 -9.76 -0.93 0.00
C MET A 106 -10.39 -1.36 -1.33
N ALA A 107 -9.68 -2.14 -2.15
CA ALA A 107 -10.22 -2.65 -3.42
C ALA A 107 -11.46 -3.54 -3.20
N ARG A 108 -11.41 -4.44 -2.20
CA ARG A 108 -12.57 -5.27 -1.80
C ARG A 108 -13.74 -4.40 -1.35
N ALA A 109 -13.50 -3.46 -0.44
CA ALA A 109 -14.53 -2.57 0.07
C ALA A 109 -15.17 -1.71 -1.05
N ALA A 110 -14.35 -1.14 -1.93
CA ALA A 110 -14.82 -0.35 -3.08
C ALA A 110 -15.73 -1.17 -4.01
N LYS A 111 -15.41 -2.45 -4.22
CA LYS A 111 -16.23 -3.37 -5.05
C LYS A 111 -17.57 -3.71 -4.39
N GLU A 112 -17.59 -3.89 -3.07
CA GLU A 112 -18.80 -4.28 -2.33
C GLU A 112 -19.80 -3.14 -2.16
N ASN A 113 -19.31 -1.92 -1.91
CA ASN A 113 -20.17 -0.79 -1.52
C ASN A 113 -20.22 0.36 -2.54
N GLY A 114 -19.45 0.29 -3.62
CA GLY A 114 -19.39 1.31 -4.66
C GLY A 114 -18.87 2.68 -4.21
N LYS A 115 -18.31 2.80 -2.99
CA LYS A 115 -17.86 4.07 -2.42
C LYS A 115 -16.53 4.52 -3.03
N THR A 116 -16.40 5.83 -3.20
CA THR A 116 -15.14 6.49 -3.55
C THR A 116 -14.37 6.86 -2.27
N PHE A 117 -13.09 6.52 -2.23
CA PHE A 117 -12.17 6.79 -1.12
C PHE A 117 -11.24 7.97 -1.41
N TYR A 118 -11.24 8.49 -2.63
CA TYR A 118 -10.38 9.58 -3.08
C TYR A 118 -11.20 10.82 -3.41
N LEU A 119 -10.58 11.98 -3.33
CA LEU A 119 -11.14 13.25 -3.80
C LEU A 119 -11.20 13.24 -5.34
N ASP A 120 -12.22 13.87 -5.95
CA ASP A 120 -12.36 13.88 -7.42
C ASP A 120 -11.24 14.70 -8.06
N GLY A 121 -10.47 14.08 -8.97
CA GLY A 121 -9.34 14.72 -9.63
C GLY A 121 -8.08 14.81 -8.76
N ASP A 122 -8.02 14.07 -7.66
CA ASP A 122 -6.91 14.11 -6.72
C ASP A 122 -6.52 12.72 -6.18
N TYR A 123 -5.25 12.55 -5.82
CA TYR A 123 -4.70 11.29 -5.34
C TYR A 123 -4.80 11.12 -3.82
N HIS A 124 -5.20 12.17 -3.09
CA HIS A 124 -5.45 12.08 -1.66
C HIS A 124 -6.81 11.45 -1.38
N PHE A 125 -6.90 10.82 -0.20
CA PHE A 125 -8.15 10.32 0.29
C PHE A 125 -9.16 11.44 0.56
N ASN A 126 -10.44 11.11 0.39
CA ASN A 126 -11.51 11.89 0.97
C ASN A 126 -11.77 11.42 2.42
N GLU A 127 -12.75 12.00 3.10
CA GLU A 127 -13.15 11.64 4.46
C GLU A 127 -13.37 10.13 4.65
N ARG A 128 -14.05 9.48 3.69
CA ARG A 128 -14.32 8.03 3.75
C ARG A 128 -13.05 7.20 3.59
N GLY A 129 -12.11 7.64 2.75
CA GLY A 129 -10.82 6.98 2.60
C GLY A 129 -9.99 7.06 3.88
N HIS A 130 -9.92 8.24 4.50
CA HIS A 130 -9.28 8.42 5.80
C HIS A 130 -9.95 7.57 6.89
N GLN A 131 -11.28 7.58 6.95
CA GLN A 131 -12.05 6.78 7.90
C GLN A 131 -11.75 5.28 7.72
N PHE A 132 -11.79 4.76 6.49
CA PHE A 132 -11.51 3.35 6.21
C PHE A 132 -10.10 2.94 6.67
N VAL A 133 -9.10 3.78 6.40
CA VAL A 133 -7.72 3.52 6.84
C VAL A 133 -7.63 3.52 8.36
N ALA A 134 -8.25 4.49 9.03
CA ALA A 134 -8.27 4.55 10.49
C ALA A 134 -8.91 3.29 11.10
N GLU A 135 -10.09 2.88 10.61
CA GLU A 135 -10.79 1.68 11.05
C GLU A 135 -10.00 0.40 10.78
N THR A 136 -9.21 0.36 9.70
CA THR A 136 -8.33 -0.78 9.38
C THR A 136 -7.10 -0.83 10.29
N LEU A 137 -6.51 0.32 10.61
CA LEU A 137 -5.28 0.40 11.40
C LEU A 137 -5.53 0.30 12.90
N PHE A 138 -6.66 0.81 13.39
CA PHE A 138 -6.98 0.88 14.81
C PHE A 138 -6.81 -0.45 15.57
N PRO A 139 -7.43 -1.57 15.16
CA PRO A 139 -7.29 -2.84 15.88
C PRO A 139 -5.85 -3.39 15.84
N VAL A 140 -5.10 -3.07 14.78
CA VAL A 140 -3.68 -3.43 14.67
C VAL A 140 -2.86 -2.66 15.69
N LEU A 141 -3.09 -1.35 15.80
CA LEU A 141 -2.40 -0.49 16.76
C LEU A 141 -2.74 -0.88 18.21
N GLU A 142 -4.00 -1.18 18.52
CA GLU A 142 -4.40 -1.70 19.83
C GLU A 142 -3.66 -3.00 20.17
N SER A 143 -3.64 -3.97 19.24
CA SER A 143 -2.94 -5.24 19.46
C SER A 143 -1.43 -5.05 19.70
N LEU A 144 -0.80 -4.09 19.02
CA LEU A 144 0.61 -3.78 19.23
C LEU A 144 0.84 -3.10 20.58
N ALA A 145 -0.02 -2.15 20.97
CA ALA A 145 0.06 -1.47 22.25
C ALA A 145 -0.13 -2.43 23.43
N ASP A 146 -1.08 -3.36 23.35
CA ASP A 146 -1.31 -4.36 24.39
C ASP A 146 -0.11 -5.28 24.59
N LYS A 147 0.54 -5.69 23.51
CA LYS A 147 1.75 -6.53 23.54
C LYS A 147 2.98 -5.81 24.09
N LEU A 148 2.95 -4.48 24.18
CA LEU A 148 4.02 -3.66 24.77
C LEU A 148 3.82 -3.43 26.27
N LYS A 149 2.64 -3.72 26.83
CA LYS A 149 2.41 -3.58 28.27
C LYS A 149 3.32 -4.55 29.02
N PRO A 150 4.01 -4.09 30.09
CA PRO A 150 4.77 -5.00 30.93
C PRO A 150 3.85 -6.05 31.53
N ALA A 151 4.35 -7.28 31.72
CA ALA A 151 3.63 -8.31 32.45
C ALA A 151 3.20 -7.75 33.82
N PRO A 152 2.00 -8.10 34.32
CA PRO A 152 1.60 -7.71 35.67
C PRO A 152 2.72 -8.12 36.63
N ARG A 153 3.10 -7.20 37.53
CA ARG A 153 4.02 -7.54 38.62
C ARG A 153 3.19 -8.32 39.65
N ASP A 154 3.61 -9.55 39.91
CA ASP A 154 3.13 -10.35 41.06
C ASP A 154 3.51 -9.69 42.40
#